data_AF-A0A2E3NXA5-F1
#
_entry.id   AF-A0A2E3NXA5-F1
#
_cell.length_a   1.000
_cell.length_b   1.000
_cell.length_c   1.000
_cell.angle_alpha   90.00
_cell.angle_beta   90.00
_cell.angle_gamma   90.00
#
_symmetry.space_group_name_H-M   'P 1'
#
loop_
_entity.id
_entity.type
_entity.pdbx_description
1 polymer ?
#
loop_
_entity_poly.entity_id
_entity_poly.type
_entity_poly.pdbx_seq_one_letter_code
_entity_poly.pdbx_strand_id
1 'polypeptide(L)'
;NPLRDEDITRIGKAMVEASKDAKYSSKSRALVSKGDTPSAHVLNLGEGSIIFARPGDSDDILPELSARLESSTLDTRGERIVIDLHNQEGWGRPPLAAGSKEGSLLEKHAAEAISESRKLDIDTLRVGFSHIPGENLGRGIGPGGVRAAVFENQVNGVKELTGILLWDANGLGPGMNDELQNKLKGKVDNLLISTTDNHFVNIKPGGFNPLSDSDGLLSSANQVLDEAIADISDAESAMGTVYVDGVEIMGQGKQDKISAAANSIIEVARYSWLPIYSSATMFCMIASSYI
;
A
#
# COMPACT_ATOMS: atom_id res chain seq x y z
N ASN A 1 0.54 6.40 8.05
CA ASN A 1 1.19 5.69 9.19
C ASN A 1 0.81 6.30 10.53
N PRO A 2 0.13 5.54 11.41
CA PRO A 2 -0.13 5.95 12.79
C PRO A 2 1.18 6.29 13.52
N LEU A 3 1.14 7.31 14.39
CA LEU A 3 2.32 7.79 15.10
C LEU A 3 2.76 6.89 16.26
N ARG A 4 1.82 6.13 16.84
CA ARG A 4 2.03 5.34 18.06
C ARG A 4 1.51 3.92 17.87
N ASP A 5 2.19 2.95 18.47
CA ASP A 5 1.73 1.55 18.53
C ASP A 5 0.35 1.42 19.21
N GLU A 6 0.05 2.33 20.15
CA GLU A 6 -1.26 2.42 20.79
C GLU A 6 -2.40 2.71 19.79
N ASP A 7 -2.12 3.50 18.76
CA ASP A 7 -3.11 3.83 17.72
C ASP A 7 -3.34 2.62 16.80
N ILE A 8 -2.29 1.86 16.46
CA ILE A 8 -2.41 0.57 15.74
C ILE A 8 -3.25 -0.41 16.56
N THR A 9 -2.98 -0.51 17.86
CA THR A 9 -3.75 -1.37 18.78
C THR A 9 -5.21 -0.93 18.87
N ARG A 10 -5.49 0.38 18.86
CA ARG A 10 -6.86 0.92 18.90
C ARG A 10 -7.62 0.58 17.62
N ILE A 11 -6.99 0.73 16.46
CA ILE A 11 -7.57 0.34 15.17
C ILE A 11 -7.86 -1.16 15.16
N GLY A 12 -6.89 -2.01 15.53
CA GLY A 12 -7.07 -3.45 15.58
C GLY A 12 -8.20 -3.89 16.51
N LYS A 13 -8.32 -3.28 17.70
CA LYS A 13 -9.43 -3.54 18.62
C LYS A 13 -10.79 -3.16 18.03
N ALA A 14 -10.89 -2.02 17.36
CA ALA A 14 -12.13 -1.58 16.72
C ALA A 14 -12.54 -2.54 15.59
N MET A 15 -11.59 -3.03 14.80
CA MET A 15 -11.85 -4.02 13.75
C MET A 15 -12.35 -5.35 14.33
N VAL A 16 -11.72 -5.86 15.40
CA VAL A 16 -12.15 -7.09 16.09
C VAL A 16 -13.53 -6.93 16.71
N GLU A 17 -13.86 -5.77 17.27
CA GLU A 17 -15.19 -5.52 17.82
C GLU A 17 -16.24 -5.49 16.71
N ALA A 18 -15.98 -4.74 15.63
CA ALA A 18 -16.88 -4.65 14.48
C ALA A 18 -17.10 -6.02 13.81
N SER A 19 -16.10 -6.91 13.82
CA SER A 19 -16.22 -8.23 13.21
C SER A 19 -17.18 -9.16 13.96
N LYS A 20 -17.39 -8.98 15.27
CA LYS A 20 -18.28 -9.86 16.07
C LYS A 20 -19.74 -9.80 15.62
N ASP A 21 -20.20 -8.63 15.22
CA ASP A 21 -21.58 -8.38 14.78
C ASP A 21 -21.71 -8.35 13.24
N ALA A 22 -20.62 -8.66 12.53
CA ALA A 22 -20.59 -8.60 11.09
C ALA A 22 -21.38 -9.74 10.45
N LYS A 23 -21.97 -9.45 9.28
CA LYS A 23 -22.65 -10.47 8.48
C LYS A 23 -21.65 -11.12 7.54
N TYR A 24 -21.27 -12.34 7.88
CA TYR A 24 -20.36 -13.14 7.07
C TYR A 24 -21.07 -13.76 5.86
N SER A 25 -20.32 -13.89 4.78
CA SER A 25 -20.76 -14.50 3.53
C SER A 25 -19.63 -15.34 2.95
N SER A 26 -19.98 -16.56 2.56
CA SER A 26 -19.10 -17.48 1.82
C SER A 26 -19.15 -17.26 0.31
N LYS A 27 -19.75 -16.18 -0.18
CA LYS A 27 -19.88 -15.89 -1.61
C LYS A 27 -18.71 -15.06 -2.13
N SER A 28 -18.21 -15.37 -3.32
CA SER A 28 -17.27 -14.54 -4.06
C SER A 28 -17.63 -14.45 -5.54
N ARG A 29 -16.98 -13.53 -6.25
CA ARG A 29 -16.94 -13.53 -7.72
C ARG A 29 -15.50 -13.31 -8.17
N ALA A 30 -15.17 -13.84 -9.35
CA ALA A 30 -13.85 -13.67 -9.95
C ALA A 30 -13.46 -12.19 -10.15
N LEU A 31 -12.15 -11.95 -10.28
CA LEU A 31 -11.60 -10.62 -10.46
C LEU A 31 -11.99 -10.06 -11.83
N VAL A 32 -12.43 -8.80 -11.87
CA VAL A 32 -12.63 -8.07 -13.13
C VAL A 32 -11.66 -6.91 -13.21
N SER A 33 -10.91 -6.84 -14.29
CA SER A 33 -9.94 -5.77 -14.55
C SER A 33 -10.38 -4.89 -15.70
N LYS A 34 -10.26 -3.56 -15.55
CA LYS A 34 -10.53 -2.58 -16.61
C LYS A 34 -9.43 -1.53 -16.68
N GLY A 35 -9.13 -1.12 -17.91
CA GLY A 35 -8.04 -0.22 -18.23
C GLY A 35 -6.69 -0.92 -18.27
N ASP A 36 -5.72 -0.29 -18.93
CA ASP A 36 -4.32 -0.70 -18.90
C ASP A 36 -3.55 0.17 -17.89
N THR A 37 -3.61 1.49 -18.10
CA THR A 37 -2.90 2.49 -17.29
C THR A 37 -3.62 3.86 -17.45
N PRO A 38 -4.35 4.36 -16.43
CA PRO A 38 -4.63 3.73 -15.15
C PRO A 38 -5.57 2.52 -15.29
N SER A 39 -5.61 1.67 -14.27
CA SER A 39 -6.48 0.48 -14.24
C SER A 39 -7.15 0.28 -12.88
N ALA A 40 -8.29 -0.39 -12.92
CA ALA A 40 -9.06 -0.78 -11.73
C ALA A 40 -9.35 -2.28 -11.78
N HIS A 41 -9.11 -2.96 -10.66
CA HIS A 41 -9.37 -4.38 -10.50
C HIS A 41 -10.37 -4.60 -9.36
N VAL A 42 -11.47 -5.29 -9.63
CA VAL A 42 -12.57 -5.44 -8.70
C VAL A 42 -12.74 -6.89 -8.31
N LEU A 43 -12.57 -7.16 -7.02
CA LEU A 43 -12.84 -8.46 -6.40
C LEU A 43 -14.09 -8.34 -5.53
N ASN A 44 -15.05 -9.25 -5.68
CA ASN A 44 -16.29 -9.20 -4.90
C ASN A 44 -16.28 -10.27 -3.82
N LEU A 45 -16.58 -9.84 -2.60
CA LEU A 45 -16.67 -10.66 -1.40
C LEU A 45 -18.05 -10.41 -0.77
N GLY A 46 -18.89 -11.44 -0.79
CA GLY A 46 -20.32 -11.30 -0.49
C GLY A 46 -21.01 -10.32 -1.43
N GLU A 47 -21.70 -9.34 -0.83
CA GLU A 47 -22.35 -8.26 -1.58
C GLU A 47 -21.41 -7.07 -1.84
N GLY A 48 -20.27 -7.01 -1.15
CA GLY A 48 -19.34 -5.90 -1.23
C GLY A 48 -18.27 -6.08 -2.32
N SER A 49 -17.56 -4.99 -2.60
CA SER A 49 -16.49 -4.95 -3.62
C SER A 49 -15.21 -4.32 -3.07
N ILE A 50 -14.08 -4.98 -3.31
CA ILE A 50 -12.75 -4.41 -3.11
C ILE A 50 -12.25 -3.90 -4.47
N ILE A 51 -11.86 -2.64 -4.53
CA ILE A 51 -11.38 -1.97 -5.74
C ILE A 51 -9.88 -1.73 -5.57
N PHE A 52 -9.06 -2.51 -6.26
CA PHE A 52 -7.63 -2.27 -6.36
C PHE A 52 -7.39 -1.25 -7.47
N ALA A 53 -6.94 -0.07 -7.09
CA ALA A 53 -6.65 1.02 -8.00
C ALA A 53 -5.17 1.03 -8.36
N ARG A 54 -4.87 1.08 -9.65
CA ARG A 54 -3.53 1.29 -10.20
C ARG A 54 -3.52 2.63 -10.93
N PRO A 55 -2.95 3.69 -10.32
CA PRO A 55 -2.69 4.91 -11.06
C PRO A 55 -1.70 4.64 -12.19
N GLY A 56 -1.66 5.53 -13.16
CA GLY A 56 -0.75 5.44 -14.29
C GLY A 56 0.60 6.03 -13.98
N ASP A 57 0.64 7.33 -13.73
CA ASP A 57 1.89 8.07 -13.52
C ASP A 57 2.15 8.41 -12.04
N SER A 58 1.12 8.31 -11.19
CA SER A 58 1.22 8.59 -9.76
C SER A 58 1.46 7.31 -8.95
N ASP A 59 2.08 7.44 -7.79
CA ASP A 59 2.17 6.41 -6.77
C ASP A 59 0.97 6.42 -5.82
N ASP A 60 0.40 7.61 -5.58
CA ASP A 60 -0.69 7.82 -4.63
C ASP A 60 -2.00 8.23 -5.28
N ILE A 61 -3.12 7.93 -4.62
CA ILE A 61 -4.44 8.46 -4.92
C ILE A 61 -4.90 9.41 -3.81
N LEU A 62 -5.42 10.59 -4.19
CA LEU A 62 -5.99 11.50 -3.21
C LEU A 62 -7.27 10.94 -2.56
N PRO A 63 -7.51 11.19 -1.26
CA PRO A 63 -8.70 10.71 -0.56
C PRO A 63 -10.02 11.10 -1.24
N GLU A 64 -10.09 12.27 -1.88
CA GLU A 64 -11.29 12.71 -2.59
C GLU A 64 -11.62 11.84 -3.80
N LEU A 65 -10.60 11.31 -4.48
CA LEU A 65 -10.79 10.36 -5.59
C LEU A 65 -11.21 9.00 -5.03
N SER A 66 -10.55 8.51 -3.98
CA SER A 66 -10.93 7.27 -3.29
C SER A 66 -12.40 7.30 -2.86
N ALA A 67 -12.83 8.39 -2.22
CA ALA A 67 -14.22 8.56 -1.79
C ALA A 67 -15.22 8.52 -2.96
N ARG A 68 -14.84 9.00 -4.15
CA ARG A 68 -15.70 8.90 -5.35
C ARG A 68 -15.80 7.48 -5.89
N LEU A 69 -14.69 6.74 -5.89
CA LEU A 69 -14.65 5.34 -6.29
C LEU A 69 -15.53 4.47 -5.34
N GLU A 70 -15.48 4.75 -4.04
CA GLU A 70 -16.34 4.09 -3.03
C GLU A 70 -17.80 4.51 -3.16
N SER A 71 -18.09 5.81 -3.34
CA SER A 71 -19.45 6.36 -3.37
C SER A 71 -20.17 6.26 -4.73
N SER A 72 -19.53 5.69 -5.75
CA SER A 72 -20.04 5.68 -7.13
C SER A 72 -21.53 5.31 -7.21
N THR A 73 -22.32 6.24 -7.74
CA THR A 73 -23.80 6.22 -7.74
C THR A 73 -24.41 5.14 -8.63
N LEU A 74 -23.60 4.44 -9.42
CA LEU A 74 -24.03 3.48 -10.43
C LEU A 74 -24.49 2.14 -9.83
N ASP A 75 -24.09 1.85 -8.59
CA ASP A 75 -24.55 0.67 -7.86
C ASP A 75 -24.51 1.00 -6.35
N THR A 76 -25.58 0.70 -5.62
CA THR A 76 -25.71 0.99 -4.18
C THR A 76 -25.65 -0.28 -3.33
N ARG A 77 -25.27 -1.42 -3.92
CA ARG A 77 -25.22 -2.71 -3.22
C ARG A 77 -23.86 -2.94 -2.58
N GLY A 78 -23.91 -3.22 -1.28
CA GLY A 78 -22.74 -3.62 -0.50
C GLY A 78 -21.75 -2.49 -0.25
N GLU A 79 -20.85 -2.77 0.69
CA GLU A 79 -19.74 -1.88 1.00
C GLU A 79 -18.69 -1.89 -0.11
N ARG A 80 -17.99 -0.78 -0.28
CA ARG A 80 -16.87 -0.67 -1.20
C ARG A 80 -15.66 -0.16 -0.48
N ILE A 81 -14.54 -0.83 -0.70
CA ILE A 81 -13.25 -0.42 -0.16
C ILE A 81 -12.30 -0.25 -1.33
N VAL A 82 -11.68 0.92 -1.42
CA VAL A 82 -10.61 1.17 -2.37
C VAL A 82 -9.27 0.84 -1.72
N ILE A 83 -8.42 0.15 -2.46
CA ILE A 83 -7.05 -0.14 -2.10
C ILE A 83 -6.18 0.49 -3.19
N ASP A 84 -5.37 1.47 -2.80
CA ASP A 84 -4.27 1.91 -3.64
C ASP A 84 -3.22 0.80 -3.69
N LEU A 85 -2.89 0.31 -4.88
CA LEU A 85 -1.86 -0.70 -5.02
C LEU A 85 -0.47 -0.16 -4.72
N HIS A 86 -0.26 1.16 -4.85
CA HIS A 86 1.01 1.84 -4.62
C HIS A 86 2.20 1.10 -5.27
N ASN A 87 1.96 0.55 -6.46
CA ASN A 87 2.81 -0.49 -7.04
C ASN A 87 3.90 0.03 -7.98
N GLN A 88 4.26 1.30 -7.78
CA GLN A 88 5.31 2.03 -8.46
C GLN A 88 5.69 3.23 -7.61
N GLU A 89 6.91 3.73 -7.77
CA GLU A 89 7.33 5.00 -7.22
C GLU A 89 6.90 6.16 -8.15
N GLY A 90 6.31 7.23 -7.61
CA GLY A 90 5.76 8.36 -8.38
C GLY A 90 6.81 9.41 -8.73
N TRP A 91 8.05 9.27 -8.22
CA TRP A 91 9.20 10.16 -8.53
C TRP A 91 8.91 11.65 -8.30
N GLY A 92 8.15 11.97 -7.25
CA GLY A 92 7.77 13.34 -6.91
C GLY A 92 6.64 13.93 -7.77
N ARG A 93 5.93 13.10 -8.54
CA ARG A 93 4.65 13.49 -9.14
C ARG A 93 3.60 13.64 -8.04
N PRO A 94 2.66 14.60 -8.19
CA PRO A 94 1.60 14.76 -7.20
C PRO A 94 0.68 13.53 -7.18
N PRO A 95 0.06 13.23 -6.04
CA PRO A 95 -1.00 12.23 -5.94
C PRO A 95 -2.12 12.46 -6.96
N LEU A 96 -2.70 11.37 -7.47
CA LEU A 96 -3.75 11.41 -8.46
C LEU A 96 -5.04 12.03 -7.90
N ALA A 97 -5.44 13.16 -8.46
CA ALA A 97 -6.60 13.92 -8.03
C ALA A 97 -7.87 13.61 -8.84
N ALA A 98 -9.02 13.71 -8.17
CA ALA A 98 -10.33 13.70 -8.82
C ALA A 98 -10.48 14.87 -9.82
N GLY A 99 -11.18 14.63 -10.93
CA GLY A 99 -11.37 15.64 -11.98
C GLY A 99 -10.16 15.85 -12.90
N SER A 100 -9.02 15.20 -12.63
CA SER A 100 -7.96 15.04 -13.63
C SER A 100 -8.41 14.08 -14.75
N LYS A 101 -7.75 14.15 -15.91
CA LYS A 101 -8.03 13.23 -17.03
C LYS A 101 -7.85 11.77 -16.60
N GLU A 102 -6.74 11.49 -15.92
CA GLU A 102 -6.39 10.16 -15.44
C GLU A 102 -7.35 9.69 -14.32
N GLY A 103 -7.67 10.55 -13.35
CA GLY A 103 -8.64 10.23 -12.30
C GLY A 103 -10.03 9.92 -12.87
N SER A 104 -10.47 10.68 -13.87
CA SER A 104 -11.75 10.41 -14.56
C SER A 104 -11.75 9.08 -15.31
N LEU A 105 -10.60 8.66 -15.88
CA LEU A 105 -10.45 7.35 -16.52
C LEU A 105 -10.49 6.23 -15.48
N LEU A 106 -9.82 6.40 -14.35
CA LEU A 106 -9.85 5.45 -13.25
C LEU A 106 -11.29 5.29 -12.68
N GLU A 107 -12.01 6.38 -12.47
CA GLU A 107 -13.43 6.38 -12.07
C GLU A 107 -14.28 5.58 -13.06
N LYS A 108 -14.08 5.81 -14.37
CA LYS A 108 -14.77 5.07 -15.43
C LYS A 108 -14.43 3.57 -15.39
N HIS A 109 -13.15 3.21 -15.30
CA HIS A 109 -12.71 1.82 -15.29
C HIS A 109 -13.22 1.06 -14.07
N ALA A 110 -13.20 1.68 -12.89
CA ALA A 110 -13.78 1.09 -11.68
C ALA A 110 -15.28 0.84 -11.86
N ALA A 111 -16.03 1.81 -12.39
CA ALA A 111 -17.46 1.65 -12.66
C ALA A 111 -17.76 0.51 -13.66
N GLU A 112 -16.98 0.41 -14.73
CA GLU A 112 -17.10 -0.68 -15.71
C GLU A 112 -16.78 -2.03 -15.08
N ALA A 113 -15.70 -2.13 -14.30
CA ALA A 113 -15.28 -3.35 -13.63
C ALA A 113 -16.32 -3.82 -12.60
N ILE A 114 -16.88 -2.90 -11.80
CA ILE A 114 -17.98 -3.20 -10.88
C ILE A 114 -19.17 -3.75 -11.67
N SER A 115 -19.63 -3.05 -12.71
CA SER A 115 -20.79 -3.44 -13.52
C SER A 115 -20.64 -4.82 -14.16
N GLU A 116 -19.45 -5.13 -14.70
CA GLU A 116 -19.18 -6.48 -15.23
C GLU A 116 -19.09 -7.53 -14.15
N SER A 117 -18.41 -7.22 -13.04
CA SER A 117 -18.25 -8.18 -11.95
C SER A 117 -19.59 -8.61 -11.35
N ARG A 118 -20.63 -7.75 -11.37
CA ARG A 118 -21.99 -8.11 -10.93
C ARG A 118 -22.70 -9.10 -11.86
N LYS A 119 -22.27 -9.21 -13.12
CA LYS A 119 -22.83 -10.14 -14.11
C LYS A 119 -22.19 -11.52 -14.02
N LEU A 120 -21.06 -11.64 -13.32
CA LEU A 120 -20.40 -12.92 -13.09
C LEU A 120 -21.21 -13.77 -12.12
N ASP A 121 -21.10 -15.08 -12.33
CA ASP A 121 -21.69 -16.07 -11.44
C ASP A 121 -21.08 -15.96 -10.04
N ILE A 122 -21.90 -16.29 -9.05
CA ILE A 122 -21.48 -16.34 -7.66
C ILE A 122 -20.84 -17.71 -7.42
N ASP A 123 -19.65 -17.70 -6.83
CA ASP A 123 -18.94 -18.90 -6.38
C ASP A 123 -18.82 -18.92 -4.85
N THR A 124 -18.34 -20.04 -4.32
CA THR A 124 -17.92 -20.15 -2.92
C THR A 124 -16.54 -19.50 -2.77
N LEU A 125 -16.40 -18.61 -1.79
CA LEU A 125 -15.16 -17.96 -1.44
C LEU A 125 -14.16 -19.01 -0.96
N ARG A 126 -13.09 -19.16 -1.73
CA ARG A 126 -11.94 -19.99 -1.38
C ARG A 126 -10.68 -19.16 -1.49
N VAL A 127 -9.90 -19.12 -0.41
CA VAL A 127 -8.71 -18.29 -0.31
C VAL A 127 -7.64 -19.01 0.51
N GLY A 128 -6.39 -18.81 0.14
CA GLY A 128 -5.24 -19.25 0.94
C GLY A 128 -4.28 -18.10 1.17
N PHE A 129 -3.52 -18.17 2.26
CA PHE A 129 -2.60 -17.12 2.69
C PHE A 129 -1.20 -17.67 2.96
N SER A 130 -0.18 -16.85 2.72
CA SER A 130 1.16 -17.10 3.23
C SER A 130 1.87 -15.78 3.53
N HIS A 131 2.87 -15.86 4.40
CA HIS A 131 3.67 -14.73 4.85
C HIS A 131 5.09 -15.18 5.16
N ILE A 132 6.06 -14.46 4.60
CA ILE A 132 7.47 -14.58 4.95
C ILE A 132 7.90 -13.25 5.57
N PRO A 133 8.13 -13.17 6.90
CA PRO A 133 8.71 -11.99 7.51
C PRO A 133 10.20 -11.86 7.12
N GLY A 134 10.73 -10.64 7.19
CA GLY A 134 12.15 -10.44 6.97
C GLY A 134 12.47 -9.04 6.47
N GLU A 135 13.42 -8.40 7.13
CA GLU A 135 13.91 -7.08 6.75
C GLU A 135 15.10 -7.21 5.80
N ASN A 136 15.09 -6.39 4.74
CA ASN A 136 16.25 -6.17 3.89
C ASN A 136 16.25 -4.73 3.39
N LEU A 137 16.83 -3.84 4.19
CA LEU A 137 16.93 -2.41 3.88
C LEU A 137 17.71 -2.14 2.59
N GLY A 138 18.63 -3.02 2.21
CA GLY A 138 19.38 -2.93 0.96
C GLY A 138 18.49 -3.07 -0.28
N ARG A 139 17.39 -3.82 -0.16
CA ARG A 139 16.39 -4.04 -1.21
C ARG A 139 15.11 -3.23 -1.02
N GLY A 140 15.00 -2.45 0.07
CA GLY A 140 13.79 -1.69 0.39
C GLY A 140 12.67 -2.52 1.02
N ILE A 141 13.01 -3.59 1.76
CA ILE A 141 12.04 -4.47 2.44
C ILE A 141 12.03 -4.19 3.95
N GLY A 142 10.84 -3.90 4.49
CA GLY A 142 10.58 -3.74 5.91
C GLY A 142 10.39 -5.07 6.64
N PRO A 143 10.28 -5.07 7.98
CA PRO A 143 10.27 -6.27 8.81
C PRO A 143 9.09 -7.22 8.52
N GLY A 144 7.98 -6.69 8.01
CA GLY A 144 6.82 -7.46 7.57
C GLY A 144 7.06 -8.30 6.32
N GLY A 145 8.16 -8.11 5.58
CA GLY A 145 8.56 -8.96 4.47
C GLY A 145 7.55 -9.01 3.32
N VAL A 146 7.13 -10.20 2.91
CA VAL A 146 6.18 -10.41 1.81
C VAL A 146 5.01 -11.29 2.22
N ARG A 147 3.80 -10.93 1.77
CA ARG A 147 2.55 -11.66 2.02
C ARG A 147 1.87 -11.97 0.71
N ALA A 148 1.18 -13.10 0.65
CA ALA A 148 0.28 -13.42 -0.44
C ALA A 148 -1.10 -13.82 0.06
N ALA A 149 -2.11 -13.41 -0.69
CA ALA A 149 -3.45 -13.96 -0.64
C ALA A 149 -3.82 -14.47 -2.04
N VAL A 150 -4.27 -15.71 -2.16
CA VAL A 150 -4.66 -16.29 -3.45
C VAL A 150 -6.11 -16.73 -3.38
N PHE A 151 -6.93 -16.14 -4.24
CA PHE A 151 -8.36 -16.42 -4.37
C PHE A 151 -8.60 -17.40 -5.51
N GLU A 152 -9.40 -18.43 -5.25
CA GLU A 152 -9.86 -19.37 -6.27
C GLU A 152 -11.32 -19.07 -6.62
N ASN A 153 -11.62 -18.95 -7.91
CA ASN A 153 -12.98 -18.82 -8.43
C ASN A 153 -13.16 -19.70 -9.68
N GLN A 154 -14.41 -19.97 -10.05
CA GLN A 154 -14.78 -20.61 -11.31
C GLN A 154 -15.25 -19.57 -12.34
N VAL A 155 -14.59 -19.51 -13.49
CA VAL A 155 -14.97 -18.66 -14.63
C VAL A 155 -15.23 -19.54 -15.83
N ASN A 156 -16.47 -19.54 -16.33
CA ASN A 156 -16.90 -20.39 -17.45
C ASN A 156 -16.58 -21.89 -17.25
N GLY A 157 -16.65 -22.38 -16.00
CA GLY A 157 -16.34 -23.76 -15.63
C GLY A 157 -14.85 -24.10 -15.60
N VAL A 158 -13.97 -23.10 -15.67
CA VAL A 158 -12.52 -23.24 -15.51
C VAL A 158 -12.10 -22.57 -14.22
N LYS A 159 -11.18 -23.22 -13.50
CA LYS A 159 -10.57 -22.68 -12.30
C LYS A 159 -9.68 -21.49 -12.63
N GLU A 160 -9.92 -20.36 -11.99
CA GLU A 160 -9.12 -19.15 -12.07
C GLU A 160 -8.52 -18.83 -10.69
N LEU A 161 -7.22 -18.52 -10.67
CA LEU A 161 -6.49 -18.09 -9.50
C LEU A 161 -6.14 -16.60 -9.63
N THR A 162 -6.53 -15.82 -8.62
CA THR A 162 -6.14 -14.42 -8.48
C THR A 162 -5.23 -14.27 -7.26
N GLY A 163 -3.96 -13.95 -7.49
CA GLY A 163 -2.99 -13.67 -6.43
C GLY A 163 -2.85 -12.17 -6.15
N ILE A 164 -2.74 -11.83 -4.88
CA ILE A 164 -2.33 -10.51 -4.39
C ILE A 164 -1.00 -10.70 -3.65
N LEU A 165 0.05 -10.03 -4.10
CA LEU A 165 1.38 -10.06 -3.51
C LEU A 165 1.68 -8.70 -2.88
N LEU A 166 1.69 -8.64 -1.55
CA LEU A 166 1.92 -7.43 -0.77
C LEU A 166 3.32 -7.44 -0.17
N TRP A 167 4.13 -6.47 -0.56
CA TRP A 167 5.44 -6.22 0.03
C TRP A 167 5.37 -5.17 1.14
N ASP A 168 5.98 -5.45 2.27
CA ASP A 168 6.33 -4.42 3.25
C ASP A 168 7.45 -3.55 2.67
N ALA A 169 7.07 -2.51 1.95
CA ALA A 169 7.94 -1.59 1.23
C ALA A 169 7.23 -0.24 1.02
N ASN A 170 7.98 0.75 0.49
CA ASN A 170 7.48 2.05 0.06
C ASN A 170 6.67 1.90 -1.24
N GLY A 171 7.29 2.06 -2.40
CA GLY A 171 6.79 1.67 -3.72
C GLY A 171 7.76 0.74 -4.45
N LEU A 172 7.45 0.36 -5.68
CA LEU A 172 8.35 -0.43 -6.53
C LEU A 172 9.25 0.47 -7.40
N GLY A 173 10.50 0.03 -7.61
CA GLY A 173 11.40 0.68 -8.55
C GLY A 173 10.84 0.69 -9.98
N PRO A 174 11.38 1.55 -10.87
CA PRO A 174 10.82 1.76 -12.21
C PRO A 174 10.83 0.48 -13.03
N GLY A 175 9.68 0.13 -13.62
CA GLY A 175 9.51 -1.09 -14.43
C GLY A 175 9.53 -2.40 -13.65
N MET A 176 9.78 -2.36 -12.33
CA MET A 176 9.93 -3.57 -11.52
C MET A 176 8.62 -4.33 -11.36
N ASN A 177 7.49 -3.63 -11.32
CA ASN A 177 6.17 -4.25 -11.29
C ASN A 177 5.96 -5.14 -12.52
N ASP A 178 6.18 -4.61 -13.71
CA ASP A 178 6.03 -5.36 -14.96
C ASP A 178 7.08 -6.48 -15.06
N GLU A 179 8.31 -6.23 -14.60
CA GLU A 179 9.36 -7.25 -14.54
C GLU A 179 8.96 -8.43 -13.62
N LEU A 180 8.48 -8.16 -12.41
CA LEU A 180 8.03 -9.19 -11.47
C LEU A 180 6.80 -9.94 -11.98
N GLN A 181 5.80 -9.22 -12.52
CA GLN A 181 4.63 -9.85 -13.15
C GLN A 181 5.06 -10.80 -14.28
N ASN A 182 6.01 -10.40 -15.11
CA ASN A 182 6.54 -11.25 -16.19
C ASN A 182 7.28 -12.48 -15.65
N LYS A 183 8.11 -12.32 -14.61
CA LYS A 183 8.87 -13.42 -14.01
C LYS A 183 7.99 -14.41 -13.23
N LEU A 184 6.86 -13.95 -12.70
CA LEU A 184 5.89 -14.77 -11.96
C LEU A 184 4.72 -15.27 -12.84
N LYS A 185 4.80 -15.03 -14.16
CA LYS A 185 3.75 -15.41 -15.10
C LYS A 185 3.48 -16.91 -15.04
N GLY A 186 2.20 -17.27 -14.94
CA GLY A 186 1.74 -18.66 -14.89
C GLY A 186 1.70 -19.27 -13.49
N LYS A 187 2.09 -18.53 -12.44
CA LYS A 187 1.83 -18.95 -11.05
C LYS A 187 0.35 -18.84 -10.68
N VAL A 188 -0.28 -17.77 -11.13
CA VAL A 188 -1.71 -17.47 -11.01
C VAL A 188 -2.17 -16.84 -12.33
N ASP A 189 -3.47 -16.84 -12.58
CA ASP A 189 -4.06 -16.27 -13.80
C ASP A 189 -4.03 -14.74 -13.77
N ASN A 190 -4.33 -14.16 -12.60
CA ASN A 190 -4.26 -12.74 -12.33
C ASN A 190 -3.32 -12.48 -11.15
N LEU A 191 -2.35 -11.58 -11.29
CA LEU A 191 -1.43 -11.20 -10.21
C LEU A 191 -1.48 -9.68 -9.99
N LEU A 192 -1.86 -9.27 -8.78
CA LEU A 192 -1.77 -7.89 -8.32
C LEU A 192 -0.58 -7.77 -7.38
N ILE A 193 0.39 -6.93 -7.73
CA ILE A 193 1.52 -6.61 -6.85
C ILE A 193 1.23 -5.27 -6.18
N SER A 194 1.44 -5.19 -4.87
CA SER A 194 1.27 -3.99 -4.08
C SER A 194 2.34 -3.84 -3.01
N THR A 195 2.41 -2.65 -2.43
CA THR A 195 3.24 -2.34 -1.26
C THR A 195 2.40 -1.76 -0.14
N THR A 196 2.94 -1.78 1.08
CA THR A 196 2.27 -1.23 2.26
C THR A 196 2.34 0.30 2.37
N ASP A 197 3.29 0.93 1.68
CA ASP A 197 3.66 2.34 1.82
C ASP A 197 3.79 2.80 3.28
N ASN A 198 4.44 1.98 4.11
CA ASN A 198 4.59 2.30 5.53
C ASN A 198 5.79 3.23 5.81
N HIS A 199 6.52 3.65 4.76
CA HIS A 199 7.74 4.46 4.79
C HIS A 199 8.84 3.99 5.76
N PHE A 200 8.75 2.78 6.34
CA PHE A 200 9.71 2.27 7.30
C PHE A 200 11.12 2.19 6.70
N VAL A 201 11.18 1.85 5.41
CA VAL A 201 12.43 1.62 4.67
C VAL A 201 13.09 2.91 4.17
N ASN A 202 12.49 4.08 4.38
CA ASN A 202 12.98 5.39 3.91
C ASN A 202 14.10 5.95 4.80
N ILE A 203 15.22 5.21 4.87
CA ILE A 203 16.33 5.44 5.82
C ILE A 203 17.46 6.29 5.19
N LYS A 204 17.48 6.46 3.86
CA LYS A 204 18.53 7.21 3.15
C LYS A 204 18.21 8.72 3.03
N PRO A 205 19.20 9.61 3.20
CA PRO A 205 19.05 11.02 2.86
C PRO A 205 18.63 11.17 1.39
N GLY A 206 17.47 11.79 1.15
CA GLY A 206 16.81 11.81 -0.16
C GLY A 206 15.46 11.10 -0.20
N GLY A 207 15.10 10.34 0.84
CA GLY A 207 13.70 9.99 1.15
C GLY A 207 13.11 8.79 0.41
N PHE A 208 13.70 8.34 -0.70
CA PHE A 208 13.15 7.25 -1.52
C PHE A 208 14.01 5.99 -1.43
N ASN A 209 13.45 4.91 -0.90
CA ASN A 209 14.06 3.58 -0.92
C ASN A 209 13.05 2.56 -1.47
N PRO A 210 12.72 2.65 -2.77
CA PRO A 210 11.76 1.74 -3.37
C PRO A 210 12.28 0.30 -3.31
N LEU A 211 11.34 -0.64 -3.34
CA LEU A 211 11.63 -2.05 -3.54
C LEU A 211 12.45 -2.21 -4.82
N SER A 212 13.52 -2.99 -4.76
CA SER A 212 14.47 -3.19 -5.85
C SER A 212 15.00 -4.64 -5.89
N ASP A 213 15.75 -4.99 -6.94
CA ASP A 213 16.34 -6.33 -7.15
C ASP A 213 15.29 -7.44 -7.33
N SER A 214 14.52 -7.38 -8.43
CA SER A 214 13.47 -8.35 -8.73
C SER A 214 13.95 -9.80 -8.73
N ASP A 215 15.16 -10.08 -9.23
CA ASP A 215 15.78 -11.42 -9.20
C ASP A 215 15.96 -11.92 -7.77
N GLY A 216 16.47 -11.05 -6.90
CA GLY A 216 16.65 -11.32 -5.48
C GLY A 216 15.35 -11.57 -4.71
N LEU A 217 14.20 -11.14 -5.25
CA LEU A 217 12.88 -11.31 -4.63
C LEU A 217 12.14 -12.56 -5.12
N LEU A 218 12.52 -13.12 -6.27
CA LEU A 218 11.77 -14.21 -6.90
C LEU A 218 11.62 -15.42 -5.98
N SER A 219 12.65 -15.79 -5.23
CA SER A 219 12.57 -16.95 -4.34
C SER A 219 11.43 -16.80 -3.34
N SER A 220 11.39 -15.66 -2.63
CA SER A 220 10.36 -15.38 -1.62
C SER A 220 8.98 -15.20 -2.26
N ALA A 221 8.90 -14.53 -3.42
CA ALA A 221 7.64 -14.35 -4.15
C ALA A 221 7.05 -15.68 -4.62
N ASN A 222 7.88 -16.58 -5.17
CA ASN A 222 7.43 -17.91 -5.58
C ASN A 222 6.99 -18.74 -4.37
N GLN A 223 7.80 -18.75 -3.31
CA GLN A 223 7.49 -19.51 -2.10
C GLN A 223 6.16 -19.07 -1.48
N VAL A 224 5.96 -17.76 -1.27
CA VAL A 224 4.74 -17.26 -0.64
C VAL A 224 3.50 -17.51 -1.51
N LEU A 225 3.62 -17.44 -2.84
CA LEU A 225 2.53 -17.77 -3.75
C LEU A 225 2.23 -19.27 -3.74
N ASP A 226 3.24 -20.13 -3.79
CA ASP A 226 3.08 -21.59 -3.78
C ASP A 226 2.46 -22.08 -2.46
N GLU A 227 2.89 -21.52 -1.33
CA GLU A 227 2.32 -21.80 -0.02
C GLU A 227 0.87 -21.29 0.08
N ALA A 228 0.58 -20.07 -0.39
CA ALA A 228 -0.79 -19.54 -0.40
C ALA A 228 -1.72 -20.36 -1.31
N ILE A 229 -1.24 -20.86 -2.46
CA ILE A 229 -2.00 -21.76 -3.34
C ILE A 229 -2.29 -23.09 -2.63
N ALA A 230 -1.32 -23.62 -1.88
CA ALA A 230 -1.49 -24.87 -1.13
C ALA A 230 -2.46 -24.73 0.07
N ASP A 231 -2.60 -23.51 0.61
CA ASP A 231 -3.45 -23.18 1.76
C ASP A 231 -4.92 -22.86 1.37
N ILE A 232 -5.28 -22.91 0.08
CA ILE A 232 -6.63 -22.55 -0.39
C ILE A 232 -7.68 -23.46 0.25
N SER A 233 -8.56 -22.84 1.04
CA SER A 233 -9.66 -23.50 1.73
C SER A 233 -10.93 -22.65 1.67
N ASP A 234 -12.08 -23.26 1.97
CA ASP A 234 -13.36 -22.57 2.04
C ASP A 234 -13.31 -21.52 3.15
N ALA A 235 -13.78 -20.30 2.85
CA ALA A 235 -13.71 -19.18 3.76
C ALA A 235 -14.99 -18.34 3.74
N GLU A 236 -15.10 -17.45 4.73
CA GLU A 236 -16.15 -16.45 4.81
C GLU A 236 -15.54 -15.06 4.94
N SER A 237 -16.27 -14.07 4.45
CA SER A 237 -15.84 -12.67 4.48
C SER A 237 -16.97 -11.78 4.98
N ALA A 238 -16.59 -10.70 5.63
CA ALA A 238 -17.47 -9.59 5.94
C ALA A 238 -16.74 -8.29 5.65
N MET A 239 -17.49 -7.27 5.24
CA MET A 239 -16.95 -5.96 4.90
C MET A 239 -17.80 -4.88 5.54
N GLY A 240 -17.14 -3.83 6.03
CA GLY A 240 -17.76 -2.75 6.77
C GLY A 240 -16.76 -1.67 7.12
N THR A 241 -17.28 -0.55 7.58
CA THR A 241 -16.50 0.62 7.98
C THR A 241 -16.79 0.95 9.45
N VAL A 242 -15.73 1.24 10.21
CA VAL A 242 -15.83 1.71 11.60
C VAL A 242 -14.96 2.95 11.77
N TYR A 243 -15.47 3.92 12.51
CA TYR A 243 -14.72 5.13 12.86
C TYR A 243 -13.95 4.91 14.15
N VAL A 244 -12.66 5.26 14.15
CA VAL A 244 -11.77 5.15 15.32
C VAL A 244 -11.27 6.53 15.69
N ASP A 245 -11.73 7.04 16.82
CA ASP A 245 -11.35 8.36 17.30
C ASP A 245 -9.93 8.39 17.89
N GLY A 246 -9.32 9.58 17.85
CA GLY A 246 -8.05 9.87 18.52
C GLY A 246 -6.82 9.23 17.88
N VAL A 247 -6.94 8.67 16.67
CA VAL A 247 -5.80 8.19 15.89
C VAL A 247 -5.01 9.39 15.39
N GLU A 248 -3.74 9.49 15.80
CA GLU A 248 -2.85 10.53 15.32
C GLU A 248 -2.00 9.99 14.17
N ILE A 249 -2.08 10.66 13.02
CA ILE A 249 -1.29 10.35 11.84
C ILE A 249 -0.28 11.47 11.57
N MET A 250 0.91 11.10 11.09
CA MET A 250 1.83 12.09 10.54
C MET A 250 1.41 12.40 9.10
N GLY A 251 0.77 13.56 8.89
CA GLY A 251 0.37 13.99 7.54
C GLY A 251 1.55 14.51 6.71
N GLN A 252 1.37 14.50 5.38
CA GLN A 252 2.26 15.17 4.43
C GLN A 252 2.44 16.65 4.84
N GLY A 253 3.68 17.15 4.84
CA GLY A 253 4.05 18.51 5.27
C GLY A 253 4.51 18.65 6.73
N LYS A 254 4.21 17.72 7.65
CA LYS A 254 4.86 17.70 8.98
C LYS A 254 6.30 17.21 8.89
N GLN A 255 6.56 16.22 8.03
CA GLN A 255 7.92 15.75 7.72
C GLN A 255 8.77 16.85 7.09
N ASP A 256 8.23 17.58 6.11
CA ASP A 256 8.95 18.70 5.48
C ASP A 256 9.30 19.79 6.49
N LYS A 257 8.40 20.09 7.43
CA LYS A 257 8.67 21.03 8.53
C LYS A 257 9.76 20.52 9.47
N ILE A 258 9.78 19.23 9.80
CA ILE A 258 10.83 18.63 10.63
C ILE A 258 12.17 18.65 9.89
N SER A 259 12.20 18.25 8.62
CA SER A 259 13.39 18.27 7.77
C SER A 259 13.92 19.69 7.58
N ALA A 260 13.04 20.67 7.35
CA ALA A 260 13.41 22.08 7.27
C ALA A 260 13.97 22.58 8.60
N ALA A 261 13.33 22.25 9.73
CA ALA A 261 13.82 22.62 11.06
C ALA A 261 15.18 21.98 11.36
N ALA A 262 15.37 20.70 11.03
CA ALA A 262 16.64 20.00 11.21
C ALA A 262 17.74 20.60 10.32
N ASN A 263 17.45 20.88 9.06
CA ASN A 263 18.39 21.55 8.15
C ASN A 263 18.75 22.95 8.65
N SER A 264 17.79 23.72 9.14
CA SER A 264 18.06 25.03 9.76
C SER A 264 18.92 24.91 11.02
N ILE A 265 18.69 23.91 11.88
CA ILE A 265 19.54 23.66 13.06
C ILE A 265 20.97 23.31 12.63
N ILE A 266 21.14 22.43 11.65
CA ILE A 266 22.46 22.03 11.12
C ILE A 266 23.18 23.24 10.52
N GLU A 267 22.47 24.07 9.76
CA GLU A 267 23.03 25.27 9.13
C GLU A 267 23.47 26.29 10.19
N VAL A 268 22.62 26.57 11.18
CA VAL A 268 22.99 27.42 12.32
C VAL A 268 24.18 26.84 13.06
N ALA A 269 24.19 25.54 13.38
CA ALA A 269 25.31 24.89 14.07
C ALA A 269 26.62 25.01 13.27
N ARG A 270 26.58 24.82 11.93
CA ARG A 270 27.73 24.91 11.02
C ARG A 270 28.35 26.30 10.97
N TYR A 271 27.58 27.37 11.21
CA TYR A 271 28.14 28.74 11.25
C TYR A 271 28.39 29.24 12.67
N SER A 272 27.74 28.67 13.68
CA SER A 272 27.87 29.11 15.08
C SER A 272 29.09 28.52 15.78
N TRP A 273 29.54 27.32 15.41
CA TRP A 273 30.69 26.68 16.08
C TRP A 273 31.98 27.50 15.95
N LEU A 274 32.25 28.10 14.78
CA LEU A 274 33.44 28.93 14.55
C LEU A 274 33.57 30.10 15.54
N PRO A 275 32.58 31.01 15.67
CA PRO A 275 32.65 32.10 16.64
C PRO A 275 32.58 31.60 18.09
N ILE A 276 31.85 30.53 18.41
CA ILE A 276 31.79 29.96 19.76
C ILE A 276 33.15 29.42 20.19
N TYR A 277 33.80 28.57 19.39
CA TYR A 277 35.13 28.05 19.71
C TYR A 277 36.21 29.12 19.63
N SER A 278 36.12 30.06 18.70
CA SER A 278 37.08 31.16 18.60
C SER A 278 36.99 32.10 19.81
N SER A 279 35.78 32.45 20.24
CA SER A 279 35.56 33.29 21.44
C SER A 279 35.93 32.57 22.72
N ALA A 280 35.62 31.27 22.86
CA ALA A 280 36.06 30.46 23.99
C ALA A 280 37.60 30.36 24.05
N THR A 281 38.26 30.13 22.90
CA THR A 281 39.72 30.10 22.81
C THR A 281 40.34 31.46 23.17
N MET A 282 39.78 32.55 22.64
CA MET A 282 40.22 33.90 22.95
C MET A 282 40.03 34.25 24.44
N PHE A 283 38.91 33.85 25.04
CA PHE A 283 38.67 33.99 26.47
C PHE A 283 39.69 33.20 27.30
N CYS A 284 39.98 31.95 26.93
CA CYS A 284 41.01 31.14 27.59
C CYS A 284 42.40 31.80 27.49
N MET A 285 42.77 32.35 26.33
CA MET A 285 44.05 33.07 26.17
C MET A 285 44.12 34.35 27.01
N ILE A 286 43.02 35.11 27.09
CA ILE A 286 42.95 36.30 27.93
C ILE A 286 43.05 35.89 29.40
N ALA A 287 42.25 34.92 29.86
CA ALA A 287 42.24 34.46 31.24
C ALA A 287 43.58 33.83 31.67
N SER A 288 44.25 33.08 30.79
CA SER A 288 45.58 32.52 31.08
C SER A 288 46.66 33.58 31.22
N SER A 289 46.43 34.81 30.76
CA SER A 289 47.34 35.94 30.94
C SER A 289 47.26 36.55 32.35
N TYR A 290 46.25 36.17 33.14
CA TYR A 290 45.98 36.68 34.49
C TYR A 290 46.12 35.61 35.59
N ILE A 291 46.55 34.39 35.22
CA ILE A 291 46.90 33.27 36.13
C ILE A 291 48.41 33.06 36.03
#